data_AF-A0A7V6PCU6-F1
#
_entry.id   AF-A0A7V6PCU6-F1
#
_cell.length_a   1.000
_cell.length_b   1.000
_cell.length_c   1.000
_cell.angle_alpha   90.00
_cell.angle_beta   90.00
_cell.angle_gamma   90.00
#
_symmetry.space_group_name_H-M   'P 1'
#
loop_
_entity.id
_entity.type
_entity.pdbx_description
1 polymer ?
#
loop_
_entity_poly.entity_id
_entity_poly.type
_entity_poly.pdbx_seq_one_letter_code
_entity_poly.pdbx_strand_id
1 'polypeptide(L)' 'MTHELERQIEELRAELRNAVDPCERRQIAAELDIAQAELTLAIAEMDGSA' A
#
# COMPACT_ATOMS: atom_id res chain seq x y z
N MET A 1 -2.21 12.35 -5.94
CA MET A 1 -2.70 11.65 -4.74
C MET A 1 -2.48 10.16 -4.90
N THR A 2 -3.07 9.51 -5.91
CA THR A 2 -2.85 8.09 -6.21
C THR A 2 -1.40 7.73 -6.55
N HIS A 3 -0.69 8.55 -7.34
CA HIS A 3 0.72 8.29 -7.67
C HIS A 3 1.67 8.20 -6.46
N GLU A 4 1.38 8.94 -5.40
CA GLU A 4 2.18 8.88 -4.16
C GLU A 4 1.88 7.59 -3.39
N LEU A 5 0.62 7.17 -3.40
CA LEU A 5 0.17 5.93 -2.77
C LEU A 5 0.66 4.68 -3.52
N GLU A 6 0.69 4.73 -4.86
CA GLU A 6 1.30 3.72 -5.72
C GLU A 6 2.79 3.56 -5.40
N ARG A 7 3.52 4.67 -5.27
CA ARG A 7 4.93 4.69 -4.86
C ARG A 7 5.12 4.07 -3.47
N GLN A 8 4.31 4.47 -2.49
CA GLN A 8 4.38 3.91 -1.13
C GLN A 8 4.12 2.39 -1.13
N ILE A 9 3.16 1.91 -1.91
CA ILE A 9 2.89 0.46 -2.07
C ILE A 9 4.11 -0.28 -2.64
N GLU A 10 4.80 0.31 -3.61
CA GLU A 10 6.02 -0.29 -4.19
C GLU A 10 7.17 -0.35 -3.16
N GLU A 11 7.34 0.70 -2.37
CA GLU A 11 8.32 0.76 -1.28
C GLU A 11 8.03 -0.30 -0.21
N LEU A 12 6.79 -0.37 0.29
CA LEU A 12 6.37 -1.37 1.27
C LEU A 12 6.53 -2.81 0.76
N ARG A 13 6.29 -3.06 -0.53
CA ARG A 13 6.57 -4.37 -1.15
C ARG A 13 8.07 -4.70 -1.19
N ALA A 14 8.91 -3.70 -1.43
CA ALA A 14 10.36 -3.87 -1.41
C ALA A 14 10.87 -4.12 0.01
N GLU A 15 10.38 -3.38 0.99
CA GLU A 15 10.70 -3.57 2.39
C GLU A 15 10.22 -4.93 2.91
N LEU A 16 8.99 -5.35 2.61
CA LEU A 16 8.48 -6.66 3.01
C LEU A 16 9.29 -7.82 2.43
N ARG A 17 9.84 -7.66 1.23
CA ARG A 17 10.74 -8.65 0.61
C ARG A 17 12.08 -8.73 1.35
N ASN A 18 12.58 -7.62 1.88
CA ASN A 18 13.87 -7.53 2.56
C ASN A 18 13.77 -7.76 4.08
N ALA A 19 12.60 -7.58 4.68
CA ALA A 19 12.37 -7.73 6.11
C ALA A 19 12.56 -9.19 6.55
N VAL A 20 13.47 -9.40 7.50
CA VAL A 20 13.82 -10.70 8.07
C VAL A 20 13.06 -10.95 9.37
N ASP A 21 12.81 -9.89 10.15
CA ASP A 21 12.12 -10.02 11.44
C ASP A 21 10.62 -10.30 11.24
N PRO A 22 10.05 -11.36 11.85
CA PRO A 22 8.64 -11.68 11.69
C PRO A 22 7.66 -10.65 12.26
N CYS A 23 8.09 -9.81 13.21
CA CYS A 23 7.26 -8.71 13.73
C CYS A 23 7.25 -7.55 12.73
N GLU A 24 8.42 -7.13 12.25
CA GLU A 24 8.59 -6.13 11.21
C GLU A 24 7.82 -6.51 9.93
N ARG A 25 7.95 -7.76 9.45
CA ARG A 25 7.18 -8.25 8.30
C ARG A 25 5.68 -8.12 8.49
N ARG A 26 5.16 -8.38 9.70
CA ARG A 26 3.72 -8.26 9.99
C ARG A 26 3.28 -6.81 10.03
N GLN A 27 4.11 -5.91 10.54
CA GLN A 27 3.84 -4.47 10.56
C GLN A 27 3.81 -3.91 9.14
N ILE A 28 4.83 -4.20 8.33
CA ILE A 28 4.90 -3.76 6.92
C ILE A 28 3.74 -4.34 6.12
N ALA A 29 3.37 -5.61 6.34
CA ALA A 29 2.23 -6.22 5.66
C ALA A 29 0.89 -5.55 6.02
N ALA A 30 0.71 -5.15 7.29
CA ALA A 30 -0.49 -4.42 7.71
C ALA A 30 -0.54 -3.01 7.09
N GLU A 31 0.59 -2.31 7.02
CA GLU A 31 0.67 -1.02 6.35
C GLU A 31 0.39 -1.12 4.85
N LEU A 32 0.93 -2.16 4.19
CA LEU A 32 0.70 -2.43 2.78
C LEU A 32 -0.79 -2.70 2.48
N ASP A 33 -1.49 -3.40 3.37
CA ASP A 33 -2.93 -3.69 3.24
C ASP A 33 -3.76 -2.40 3.31
N ILE A 34 -3.45 -1.53 4.28
CA ILE A 34 -4.10 -0.22 4.42
C ILE A 34 -3.87 0.63 3.16
N ALA A 35 -2.62 0.75 2.70
CA ALA A 35 -2.30 1.55 1.52
C ALA A 35 -3.01 1.03 0.25
N GLN A 36 -3.15 -0.29 0.09
CA GLN A 36 -3.90 -0.89 -1.02
C GLN A 36 -5.40 -0.63 -0.94
N ALA A 37 -5.98 -0.67 0.26
CA ALA A 37 -7.39 -0.34 0.48
C ALA A 37 -7.65 1.14 0.15
N GLU A 38 -6.78 2.05 0.59
CA GLU A 38 -6.84 3.47 0.27
C GLU A 38 -6.72 3.71 -1.24
N LEU A 39 -5.84 3.00 -1.94
CA LEU A 39 -5.69 3.14 -3.39
C LEU A 39 -6.94 2.67 -4.12
N THR A 40 -7.51 1.56 -3.67
CA THR A 40 -8.78 1.04 -4.21
C THR A 40 -9.91 2.05 -4.05
N LEU A 41 -10.02 2.68 -2.87
CA LEU A 41 -11.01 3.73 -2.61
C LEU A 41 -10.76 4.95 -3.50
N ALA A 42 -9.51 5.44 -3.57
CA ALA A 42 -9.16 6.59 -4.39
C ALA A 42 -9.43 6.36 -5.89
N ILE A 43 -9.18 5.15 -6.40
CA ILE A 43 -9.53 4.77 -7.77
C ILE A 43 -11.06 4.76 -7.94
N ALA A 44 -11.80 4.14 -7.02
CA ALA A 44 -13.25 4.09 -7.09
C ALA A 44 -13.89 5.49 -7.02
N GLU A 45 -13.33 6.43 -6.24
CA GLU A 45 -13.78 7.82 -6.17
C GLU A 45 -13.53 8.57 -7.49
N MET A 46 -12.39 8.33 -8.14
CA MET A 46 -12.11 8.88 -9.47
C MET A 46 -13.03 8.30 -10.55
N ASP A 47 -13.28 6.99 -10.53
CA ASP A 47 -14.12 6.29 -11.50
C ASP A 47 -15.63 6.58 -11.31
N GLY A 48 -16.08 6.80 -10.07
CA GLY A 48 -17.47 7.13 -9.72
C GLY A 48 -17.88 8.57 -10.02
N SER A 49 -16.97 9.38 -10.58
CA SER A 49 -17.24 10.75 -11.02
C SER A 49 -17.68 10.85 -12.50
N ALA A 50 -18.00 9.73 -13.15
CA ALA A 50 -18.44 9.64 -14.55
C ALA A 50 -19.96 9.46 -14.73
#